data_AF-W1XUP6-F1
#
_entry.id   AF-W1XUP6-F1
#
_cell.length_a   1.000
_cell.length_b   1.000
_cell.length_c   1.000
_cell.angle_alpha   90.00
_cell.angle_beta   90.00
_cell.angle_gamma   90.00
#
_symmetry.space_group_name_H-M   'P 1'
#
loop_
_entity.id
_entity.type
_entity.pdbx_description
1 polymer ?
#
loop_
_entity_poly.entity_id
_entity_poly.type
_entity_poly.pdbx_seq_one_letter_code
_entity_poly.pdbx_strand_id
1 'polypeptide(L)'
;GDGIGDLPGITSKLDYLAKLGITAIWLSPVYDSPMDDNGYDIANYQDIASIFGTMEDMDQLIAEAKKGDIRIIMDLVVNHTSDEHAWFIEARENPQSPERDYYIW
;
A
#
# COMPACT_ATOMS: atom_id res chain seq x y z
N GLY A 1 -3.37 -12.89 -16.68
CA GLY A 1 -3.75 -11.85 -15.72
C GLY A 1 -5.22 -11.93 -15.47
N ASP A 2 -5.63 -11.40 -14.33
CA ASP A 2 -7.02 -11.30 -13.83
C ASP A 2 -7.68 -9.96 -14.16
N GLY A 3 -6.93 -9.00 -14.71
CA GLY A 3 -7.43 -7.67 -15.11
C GLY A 3 -7.05 -6.55 -14.15
N ILE A 4 -6.34 -6.86 -13.05
CA ILE A 4 -5.84 -5.89 -12.07
C ILE A 4 -4.33 -5.70 -12.29
N GLY A 5 -3.82 -4.50 -12.08
CA GLY A 5 -2.37 -4.23 -12.11
C GLY A 5 -1.71 -4.60 -10.80
N ASP A 6 -0.53 -5.20 -10.83
CA ASP A 6 0.14 -5.78 -9.66
C ASP A 6 1.64 -5.39 -9.57
N LEU A 7 2.26 -5.66 -8.41
CA LEU A 7 3.67 -5.34 -8.14
C LEU A 7 4.64 -6.10 -9.09
N PRO A 8 4.45 -7.40 -9.39
CA PRO A 8 5.26 -8.09 -10.40
C PRO A 8 5.13 -7.45 -11.80
N GLY A 9 3.93 -6.95 -12.14
CA GLY A 9 3.66 -6.19 -13.35
C GLY A 9 4.48 -4.92 -13.42
N ILE A 10 4.53 -4.12 -12.35
CA ILE A 10 5.39 -2.93 -12.25
C ILE A 10 6.87 -3.33 -12.41
N THR A 11 7.29 -4.38 -11.70
CA THR A 11 8.67 -4.90 -11.77
C THR A 11 9.07 -5.26 -13.20
N SER A 12 8.17 -5.89 -13.97
CA SER A 12 8.40 -6.24 -15.38
C SER A 12 8.58 -5.03 -16.31
N LYS A 13 8.23 -3.82 -15.86
CA LYS A 13 8.33 -2.57 -16.64
C LYS A 13 9.49 -1.68 -16.21
N LEU A 14 10.30 -2.08 -15.23
CA LEU A 14 11.42 -1.26 -14.76
C LEU A 14 12.41 -0.92 -15.87
N ASP A 15 12.71 -1.83 -16.80
CA ASP A 15 13.58 -1.54 -17.96
C ASP A 15 13.02 -0.43 -18.86
N TYR A 16 11.70 -0.43 -19.07
CA TYR A 16 11.03 0.62 -19.82
C TYR A 16 11.11 1.96 -19.10
N LEU A 17 10.89 1.96 -17.78
CA LEU A 17 10.95 3.16 -16.95
C LEU A 17 12.38 3.72 -16.85
N ALA A 18 13.38 2.85 -16.72
CA ALA A 18 14.78 3.23 -16.76
C ALA A 18 15.16 3.87 -18.11
N LYS A 19 14.67 3.31 -19.22
CA LYS A 19 14.86 3.90 -20.57
C LYS A 19 14.18 5.26 -20.72
N LEU A 20 13.04 5.46 -20.07
CA LEU A 20 12.37 6.77 -20.01
C LEU A 20 13.22 7.81 -19.26
N GLY A 21 14.13 7.36 -18.37
CA GLY A 21 15.06 8.21 -17.64
C GLY A 21 14.56 8.69 -16.29
N ILE A 22 13.53 8.04 -15.72
CA ILE A 22 13.04 8.37 -14.38
C ILE A 22 14.01 7.84 -13.32
N THR A 23 14.07 8.50 -12.17
CA THR A 23 14.91 8.11 -11.03
C THR A 23 14.10 7.76 -9.78
N ALA A 24 12.78 7.96 -9.83
CA ALA A 24 11.87 7.57 -8.76
C ALA A 24 10.49 7.20 -9.31
N ILE A 25 9.84 6.26 -8.64
CA ILE A 25 8.43 5.91 -8.80
C ILE A 25 7.73 6.24 -7.48
N TRP A 26 6.68 7.04 -7.55
CA TRP A 26 5.75 7.19 -6.44
C TRP A 26 4.57 6.26 -6.70
N LEU A 27 4.38 5.31 -5.80
CA LEU A 27 3.23 4.40 -5.82
C LEU A 27 2.08 5.03 -5.05
N SER A 28 0.89 5.02 -5.67
CA SER A 28 -0.37 5.09 -4.92
C SER A 28 -0.42 3.96 -3.87
N PRO A 29 -1.34 4.01 -2.89
CA PRO A 29 -1.46 2.97 -1.87
C PRO A 29 -1.57 1.56 -2.45
N VAL A 30 -0.73 0.65 -1.95
CA VAL A 30 -0.76 -0.79 -2.24
C VAL A 30 -0.93 -1.64 -0.99
N TYR A 31 -1.24 -1.00 0.14
CA TYR A 31 -1.45 -1.63 1.43
C TYR A 31 -2.72 -2.48 1.43
N ASP A 32 -2.82 -3.39 2.40
CA ASP A 32 -4.05 -4.12 2.66
C ASP A 32 -5.22 -3.17 2.94
N SER A 33 -6.28 -3.33 2.15
CA SER A 33 -7.41 -2.42 2.04
C SER A 33 -8.62 -3.14 1.44
N PRO A 34 -9.85 -2.82 1.90
CA PRO A 34 -11.10 -3.24 1.26
C PRO A 34 -11.30 -2.69 -0.16
N MET A 35 -10.56 -1.64 -0.53
CA MET A 35 -10.58 -0.96 -1.83
C MET A 35 -11.83 -0.11 -2.07
N ASP A 36 -12.53 0.35 -1.03
CA ASP A 36 -13.68 1.24 -1.16
C ASP A 36 -13.29 2.62 -1.72
N ASP A 37 -12.05 3.06 -1.46
CA ASP A 37 -11.41 4.22 -2.08
C ASP A 37 -10.10 3.82 -2.78
N ASN A 38 -10.11 2.68 -3.47
CA ASN A 38 -8.98 2.16 -4.26
C ASN A 38 -7.63 2.15 -3.51
N GLY A 39 -7.65 1.79 -2.22
CA GLY A 39 -6.45 1.62 -1.40
C GLY A 39 -6.16 2.77 -0.44
N TYR A 40 -6.86 3.90 -0.53
CA TYR A 40 -6.71 4.99 0.44
C TYR A 40 -7.41 4.69 1.79
N ASP A 41 -8.33 3.73 1.80
CA ASP A 41 -8.97 3.12 2.96
C ASP A 41 -8.14 1.93 3.50
N ILE A 42 -7.06 2.22 4.23
CA ILE A 42 -6.09 1.20 4.68
C ILE A 42 -6.60 0.42 5.90
N ALA A 43 -6.62 -0.91 5.84
CA ALA A 43 -6.96 -1.82 6.94
C ALA A 43 -5.73 -2.34 7.69
N ASN A 44 -4.57 -2.44 7.01
CA ASN A 44 -3.31 -2.78 7.65
C ASN A 44 -2.10 -2.12 6.94
N TYR A 45 -1.47 -1.16 7.61
CA TYR A 45 -0.30 -0.42 7.10
C TYR A 45 0.97 -1.25 6.89
N GLN A 46 1.01 -2.48 7.42
CA GLN A 46 2.21 -3.34 7.40
C GLN A 46 2.08 -4.53 6.44
N ASP A 47 1.00 -4.59 5.67
CA ASP A 47 0.78 -5.66 4.70
C ASP A 47 0.40 -5.09 3.33
N ILE A 48 0.60 -5.89 2.29
CA ILE A 48 0.24 -5.57 0.90
C ILE A 48 -1.13 -6.14 0.60
N ALA A 49 -1.96 -5.40 -0.13
CA ALA A 49 -3.23 -5.94 -0.59
C ALA A 49 -3.00 -7.15 -1.48
N SER A 50 -3.66 -8.25 -1.15
CA SER A 50 -3.52 -9.53 -1.87
C SER A 50 -3.77 -9.44 -3.38
N ILE A 51 -4.56 -8.45 -3.84
CA ILE A 51 -4.80 -8.19 -5.27
C ILE A 51 -3.58 -7.61 -6.00
N PHE A 52 -2.61 -7.05 -5.28
CA PHE A 52 -1.39 -6.47 -5.85
C PHE A 52 -0.15 -7.35 -5.68
N GLY A 53 -0.19 -8.34 -4.79
CA GLY A 53 0.90 -9.28 -4.55
C GLY A 53 1.14 -9.53 -3.06
N THR A 54 2.38 -9.87 -2.71
CA THR A 54 2.80 -10.10 -1.33
C THR A 54 3.88 -9.11 -0.87
N MET A 55 4.24 -9.17 0.41
CA MET A 55 5.41 -8.44 0.94
C MET A 55 6.70 -8.81 0.20
N GLU A 56 6.88 -10.09 -0.19
CA GLU A 56 8.03 -10.51 -0.99
C GLU A 56 8.04 -9.88 -2.39
N ASP A 57 6.88 -9.69 -3.02
CA ASP A 57 6.79 -8.99 -4.31
C ASP A 57 7.19 -7.52 -4.18
N MET A 58 6.82 -6.85 -3.08
CA MET A 58 7.29 -5.49 -2.77
C MET A 58 8.80 -5.44 -2.55
N ASP A 59 9.36 -6.37 -1.77
CA ASP A 59 10.81 -6.48 -1.56
C ASP A 59 11.55 -6.68 -2.89
N GLN A 60 11.01 -7.52 -3.77
CA GLN A 60 11.56 -7.75 -5.10
C GLN A 60 11.48 -6.49 -5.97
N LEU A 61 10.35 -5.79 -5.99
CA LEU A 61 10.21 -4.52 -6.72
C LEU A 61 11.26 -3.50 -6.27
N ILE A 62 11.43 -3.31 -4.96
CA ILE A 62 12.42 -2.39 -4.40
C ILE A 62 13.84 -2.81 -4.78
N ALA A 63 14.15 -4.10 -4.68
CA ALA A 63 15.47 -4.64 -5.01
C ALA A 63 15.81 -4.47 -6.50
N GLU A 64 14.88 -4.77 -7.40
CA GLU A 64 15.07 -4.63 -8.84
C GLU A 64 15.13 -3.15 -9.27
N ALA A 65 14.25 -2.30 -8.74
CA ALA A 65 14.26 -0.86 -9.03
C ALA A 65 15.61 -0.22 -8.65
N LYS A 66 16.18 -0.62 -7.50
CA LYS A 66 17.48 -0.14 -7.05
C LYS A 66 18.62 -0.47 -8.00
N LYS A 67 18.58 -1.60 -8.73
CA LYS A 67 19.61 -1.95 -9.73
C LYS A 67 19.63 -0.97 -10.91
N GLY A 68 18.48 -0.37 -11.22
CA GLY A 68 18.32 0.66 -12.26
C GLY A 68 18.42 2.10 -11.72
N ASP A 69 18.93 2.30 -10.50
CA ASP A 69 18.97 3.60 -9.81
C ASP A 69 17.59 4.28 -9.64
N ILE A 70 16.51 3.50 -9.66
CA ILE A 70 15.15 3.96 -9.41
C ILE A 70 14.84 3.81 -7.92
N ARG A 71 14.31 4.87 -7.31
CA ARG A 71 13.79 4.86 -5.93
C ARG A 71 12.29 4.59 -5.91
N ILE A 72 11.80 3.89 -4.90
CA ILE A 72 10.37 3.72 -4.65
C ILE A 72 9.98 4.65 -3.50
N ILE A 73 8.94 5.45 -3.72
CA ILE A 73 8.31 6.31 -2.71
C ILE A 73 6.90 5.76 -2.50
N MET A 74 6.56 5.53 -1.25
CA MET A 74 5.22 5.07 -0.84
C MET A 74 4.33 6.27 -0.53
N ASP A 75 3.07 6.19 -0.89
CA ASP A 75 2.05 7.09 -0.36
C ASP A 75 1.81 6.81 1.14
N LEU A 76 1.71 7.86 1.96
CA LEU A 76 1.53 7.74 3.40
C LEU A 76 0.18 8.35 3.81
N VAL A 77 -0.85 7.51 3.86
CA VAL A 77 -2.23 7.92 4.16
C VAL A 77 -2.50 7.78 5.65
N VAL A 78 -2.29 8.86 6.42
CA VAL A 78 -2.37 8.83 7.89
C VAL A 78 -3.46 9.75 8.46
N ASN A 79 -4.22 10.40 7.60
CA ASN A 79 -5.36 11.22 8.03
C ASN A 79 -6.57 10.36 8.47
N HIS A 80 -6.73 9.18 7.88
CA HIS A 80 -7.80 8.23 8.15
C HIS A 80 -7.30 6.78 7.94
N THR A 81 -8.05 5.82 8.46
CA THR A 81 -7.93 4.37 8.15
C THR A 81 -9.25 3.87 7.60
N SER A 82 -9.29 2.65 7.06
CA SER A 82 -10.54 1.91 6.84
C SER A 82 -11.28 1.69 8.17
N ASP A 83 -12.61 1.55 8.09
CA ASP A 83 -13.45 1.11 9.21
C ASP A 83 -13.29 -0.40 9.52
N GLU A 84 -12.58 -1.13 8.66
CA GLU A 84 -12.13 -2.50 8.91
C GLU A 84 -10.76 -2.57 9.60
N HIS A 85 -10.08 -1.43 9.81
CA HIS A 85 -8.79 -1.40 10.53
C HIS A 85 -8.99 -1.84 11.99
N ALA A 86 -8.07 -2.66 12.52
CA ALA A 86 -8.18 -3.21 13.88
C ALA A 86 -8.41 -2.13 14.96
N TRP A 87 -7.74 -0.99 14.84
CA TRP A 87 -7.97 0.18 15.70
C TRP A 87 -9.40 0.71 15.64
N PHE A 88 -10.01 0.80 14.45
CA PHE A 88 -11.37 1.32 14.32
C PHE A 88 -12.39 0.34 14.90
N ILE A 89 -12.22 -0.96 14.63
CA ILE A 89 -13.06 -2.02 15.19
C ILE A 89 -13.02 -1.97 16.73
N GLU A 90 -11.82 -1.94 17.32
CA GLU A 90 -11.63 -1.85 18.77
C GLU A 90 -12.28 -0.59 19.35
N ALA A 91 -12.00 0.57 18.76
CA ALA A 91 -12.56 1.86 19.17
C ALA A 91 -14.10 1.88 19.10
N ARG A 92 -14.71 1.20 18.12
CA ARG A 92 -16.16 1.10 17.93
C ARG A 92 -16.82 0.18 18.93
N GLU A 93 -16.24 -0.99 19.15
CA GLU A 93 -16.83 -2.07 19.94
C GLU A 93 -16.59 -1.89 21.44
N ASN A 94 -15.49 -1.24 21.82
CA ASN A 94 -15.07 -1.06 23.21
C ASN A 94 -14.95 0.43 23.57
N PRO A 95 -16.04 1.11 24.01
CA PRO A 95 -16.02 2.54 24.36
C PRO A 95 -15.07 2.95 25.50
N GLN A 96 -14.42 2.02 26.17
CA GLN A 96 -13.44 2.26 27.23
C GLN A 96 -11.99 1.93 26.78
N SER A 97 -11.79 1.47 25.55
CA SER A 97 -10.44 1.17 25.06
C SER A 97 -9.64 2.47 24.82
N PRO A 98 -8.30 2.43 24.94
CA PRO A 98 -7.44 3.56 24.56
C PRO A 98 -7.61 4.00 23.10
N GLU A 99 -7.92 3.07 22.20
CA GLU A 99 -8.16 3.31 20.78
C GLU A 99 -9.45 4.11 20.52
N ARG A 100 -10.38 4.19 21.48
CA ARG A 100 -11.59 5.02 21.36
C ARG A 100 -11.24 6.44 20.96
N ASP A 101 -10.22 7.04 21.59
CA ASP A 101 -9.82 8.42 21.34
C ASP A 101 -8.95 8.59 20.07
N TYR A 102 -8.67 7.53 19.32
CA TYR A 102 -7.96 7.63 18.03
C TYR A 102 -8.85 8.20 16.93
N TYR A 103 -10.18 8.10 17.07
CA TYR A 103 -11.16 8.54 16.07
C TYR A 103 -12.12 9.60 16.63
N ILE A 104 -12.82 10.29 15.74
CA ILE A 104 -13.82 11.30 16.07
C ILE A 104 -15.20 10.62 16.10
N TRP A 105 -15.88 10.71 17.24
CA TRP A 105 -17.18 10.08 17.52
C TRP A 105 -18.34 11.07 17.56
#